data_AF-A0A142FS46-F1
#
_entry.id   AF-A0A142FS46-F1
#
_cell.length_a   1.000
_cell.length_b   1.000
_cell.length_c   1.000
_cell.angle_alpha   90.00
_cell.angle_beta   90.00
_cell.angle_gamma   90.00
#
_symmetry.space_group_name_H-M   'P 1'
#
loop_
_entity.id
_entity.type
_entity.pdbx_description
1 polymer ?
#
loop_
_entity_poly.entity_id
_entity_poly.type
_entity_poly.pdbx_seq_one_letter_code
_entity_poly.pdbx_strand_id
1 'polypeptide(L)'
;MNDFRKAGSGIRGLVAAVGASLVLTGCGAVNHMIYKTTGDVMQGFSRNHTVPYLLESDDLAMGCSMSEATAPLLMSFGRVTREPDQLAVMLYLSAGGCAEEQAREHELAAARAMYSMNAGEAQDAMIRQKRAHTQAAKRYLKGWQHHHAHYGDPDGGECPKFKDDLDEFIYLAGLLSGLQALNAQIQASSSIGVPFNTGSVVGRATQCLDNKKWWGAPMGLRATVWAMIPGTQPEGEDAFERLAIASKQGEEAGVRLGHVFHAIAAVNKNDEALIKSVIRDHAESLKNDASSEQWRFVDAMASNMLVAISDRLWVENTGHRTPIGQFGSFWDDQRAPVETMDLDDLL
;
A
#
# COMPACT_ATOMS: atom_id res chain seq x y z
N MET A 1 -15.12 67.69 48.42
CA MET A 1 -13.83 67.13 47.97
C MET A 1 -13.75 65.59 48.08
N ASN A 2 -14.88 64.86 47.98
CA ASN A 2 -14.91 63.39 48.12
C ASN A 2 -15.50 62.62 46.91
N ASP A 3 -16.11 63.29 45.92
CA ASP A 3 -16.74 62.58 44.79
C ASP A 3 -15.78 62.28 43.61
N PHE A 4 -14.67 63.01 43.47
CA PHE A 4 -13.71 62.74 42.38
C PHE A 4 -12.81 61.52 42.63
N ARG A 5 -12.74 61.00 43.87
CA ARG A 5 -11.89 59.84 44.21
C ARG A 5 -12.54 58.48 43.91
N LYS A 6 -13.87 58.39 43.83
CA LYS A 6 -14.57 57.13 43.53
C LYS A 6 -14.57 56.77 42.04
N ALA A 7 -14.58 57.76 41.15
CA ALA A 7 -14.59 57.53 39.70
C ALA A 7 -13.27 56.91 39.17
N GLY A 8 -12.11 57.29 39.74
CA GLY A 8 -10.80 56.77 39.29
C GLY A 8 -10.51 55.32 39.68
N SER A 9 -11.15 54.80 40.74
CA SER A 9 -10.95 53.42 41.21
C SER A 9 -11.72 52.40 40.36
N GLY A 10 -12.95 52.74 39.96
CA GLY A 10 -13.78 51.89 39.08
C GLY A 10 -13.17 51.73 37.68
N ILE A 11 -12.61 52.81 37.11
CA ILE A 11 -11.96 52.77 35.80
C ILE A 11 -10.66 51.95 35.83
N ARG A 12 -9.87 52.04 36.91
CA ARG A 12 -8.65 51.22 37.08
C ARG A 12 -8.94 49.73 37.24
N GLY A 13 -9.99 49.37 37.99
CA GLY A 13 -10.44 47.99 38.11
C GLY A 13 -10.97 47.41 36.80
N LEU A 14 -11.70 48.22 36.01
CA LEU A 14 -12.23 47.80 34.71
C LEU A 14 -11.13 47.65 33.65
N VAL A 15 -10.13 48.54 33.62
CA VAL A 15 -8.96 48.42 32.73
C VAL A 15 -8.10 47.22 33.11
N ALA A 16 -7.91 46.94 34.40
CA ALA A 16 -7.19 45.74 34.85
C ALA A 16 -7.93 44.44 34.52
N ALA A 17 -9.26 44.41 34.65
CA ALA A 17 -10.09 43.26 34.30
C ALA A 17 -10.14 43.01 32.78
N VAL A 18 -10.23 44.06 31.96
CA VAL A 18 -10.18 43.96 30.48
C VAL A 18 -8.79 43.55 30.01
N GLY A 19 -7.72 44.10 30.61
CA GLY A 19 -6.34 43.69 30.33
C GLY A 19 -6.06 42.23 30.66
N ALA A 20 -6.52 41.74 31.82
CA ALA A 20 -6.39 40.33 32.20
C ALA A 20 -7.20 39.39 31.30
N SER A 21 -8.38 39.84 30.85
CA SER A 21 -9.24 39.07 29.93
C SER A 21 -8.64 38.97 28.52
N LEU A 22 -7.95 40.00 28.03
CA LEU A 22 -7.24 39.99 26.75
C LEU A 22 -5.99 39.09 26.77
N VAL A 23 -5.30 38.99 27.92
CA VAL A 23 -4.15 38.08 28.09
C VAL A 23 -4.61 36.62 28.17
N LEU A 24 -5.70 36.32 28.87
CA LEU A 24 -6.22 34.95 28.99
C LEU A 24 -6.85 34.44 27.69
N THR A 25 -7.54 35.29 26.93
CA THR A 25 -8.04 34.95 25.59
C THR A 25 -6.93 34.89 24.55
N GLY A 26 -5.88 35.70 24.72
CA GLY A 26 -4.66 35.67 23.91
C GLY A 26 -3.91 34.35 24.01
N CYS A 27 -3.79 33.72 25.19
CA CYS A 27 -3.15 32.41 25.33
C CYS A 27 -3.87 31.30 24.54
N GLY A 28 -5.20 31.31 24.51
CA GLY A 28 -5.98 30.35 23.72
C GLY A 28 -5.78 30.55 22.20
N ALA A 29 -5.81 31.80 21.74
CA ALA A 29 -5.58 32.13 20.33
C ALA A 29 -4.13 31.87 19.89
N VAL A 30 -3.14 32.20 20.72
CA VAL A 30 -1.71 31.97 20.44
C VAL A 30 -1.40 30.47 20.43
N ASN A 31 -1.92 29.69 21.39
CA ASN A 31 -1.72 28.24 21.41
C ASN A 31 -2.34 27.58 20.18
N HIS A 32 -3.57 27.94 19.82
CA HIS A 32 -4.22 27.41 18.61
C HIS A 32 -3.43 27.76 17.35
N MET A 33 -2.91 28.99 17.24
CA MET A 33 -2.09 29.41 16.10
C MET A 33 -0.75 28.67 16.02
N ILE A 34 -0.08 28.44 17.16
CA ILE A 34 1.17 27.67 17.21
C ILE A 34 0.94 26.23 16.80
N TYR A 35 -0.09 25.56 17.35
CA TYR A 35 -0.38 24.17 17.01
C TYR A 35 -0.85 24.00 15.58
N LYS A 36 -1.68 24.91 15.06
CA LYS A 36 -2.08 24.90 13.65
C LYS A 36 -0.88 25.06 12.73
N THR A 37 -0.04 26.07 12.98
CA THR A 37 1.16 26.34 12.15
C THR A 37 2.13 25.16 12.20
N THR A 38 2.35 24.59 13.38
CA THR A 38 3.20 23.40 13.54
C THR A 38 2.62 22.22 12.78
N GLY A 39 1.31 21.98 12.87
CA GLY A 39 0.62 20.94 12.11
C GLY A 39 0.76 21.14 10.60
N ASP A 40 0.54 22.35 10.10
CA ASP A 40 0.67 22.69 8.67
C ASP A 40 2.10 22.43 8.17
N VAL A 41 3.12 22.81 8.95
CA VAL A 41 4.54 22.56 8.64
C VAL A 41 4.85 21.06 8.65
N MET A 42 4.41 20.33 9.67
CA MET A 42 4.67 18.89 9.77
C MET A 42 4.00 18.11 8.64
N GLN A 43 2.77 18.46 8.28
CA GLN A 43 2.07 17.86 7.14
C GLN A 43 2.78 18.18 5.82
N GLY A 44 3.14 19.45 5.60
CA GLY A 44 3.84 19.88 4.38
C GLY A 44 5.21 19.23 4.23
N PHE A 45 6.00 19.17 5.32
CA PHE A 45 7.30 18.49 5.33
C PHE A 45 7.16 17.00 5.05
N SER A 46 6.20 16.34 5.70
CA SER A 46 5.98 14.90 5.51
C SER A 46 5.61 14.59 4.06
N ARG A 47 4.69 15.37 3.47
CA ARG A 47 4.27 15.19 2.07
C ARG A 47 5.43 15.46 1.10
N ASN A 48 6.13 16.57 1.27
CA ASN A 48 7.05 17.07 0.25
C ASN A 48 8.49 16.54 0.41
N HIS A 49 8.85 15.96 1.56
CA HIS A 49 10.20 15.47 1.82
C HIS A 49 10.20 14.04 2.36
N THR A 50 9.42 13.73 3.39
CA THR A 50 9.45 12.39 3.99
C THR A 50 8.91 11.31 3.05
N VAL A 51 7.78 11.55 2.38
CA VAL A 51 7.21 10.58 1.42
C VAL A 51 8.14 10.35 0.23
N PRO A 52 8.64 11.37 -0.49
CA PRO A 52 9.62 11.17 -1.56
C PRO A 52 10.89 10.44 -1.10
N TYR A 53 11.45 10.83 0.05
CA TYR A 53 12.63 10.15 0.61
C TYR A 53 12.37 8.67 0.88
N LEU A 54 11.17 8.31 1.36
CA LEU A 54 10.81 6.92 1.53
C LEU A 54 10.67 6.20 0.19
N LEU A 55 10.06 6.84 -0.81
CA LEU A 55 9.86 6.26 -2.15
C LEU A 55 11.17 5.98 -2.88
N GLU A 56 12.23 6.72 -2.56
CA GLU A 56 13.60 6.52 -3.06
C GLU A 56 14.36 5.37 -2.35
N SER A 57 13.84 4.88 -1.23
CA SER A 57 14.44 3.78 -0.43
C SER A 57 13.93 2.41 -0.86
N ASP A 58 14.72 1.35 -0.63
CA ASP A 58 14.32 -0.06 -0.78
C ASP A 58 14.00 -0.75 0.57
N ASP A 59 14.14 -0.05 1.70
CA ASP A 59 13.88 -0.61 3.04
C ASP A 59 12.37 -0.62 3.37
N LEU A 60 11.69 -1.67 2.90
CA LEU A 60 10.27 -1.90 3.15
C LEU A 60 9.95 -2.05 4.65
N ALA A 61 10.84 -2.67 5.43
CA ALA A 61 10.63 -2.90 6.85
C ALA A 61 10.66 -1.59 7.64
N MET A 62 11.58 -0.68 7.28
CA MET A 62 11.62 0.67 7.82
C MET A 62 10.39 1.49 7.39
N GLY A 63 9.99 1.44 6.13
CA GLY A 63 8.78 2.13 5.65
C GLY A 63 7.51 1.68 6.36
N CYS A 64 7.38 0.37 6.56
CA CYS A 64 6.31 -0.25 7.32
C CYS A 64 6.29 0.25 8.78
N SER A 65 7.41 0.09 9.49
CA SER A 65 7.53 0.46 10.91
C SER A 65 7.31 1.96 11.13
N MET A 66 7.86 2.79 10.23
CA MET A 66 7.65 4.23 10.24
C MET A 66 6.18 4.57 10.11
N SER A 67 5.47 3.96 9.15
CA SER A 67 4.05 4.26 8.92
C SER A 67 3.17 3.88 10.11
N GLU A 68 3.41 2.73 10.73
CA GLU A 68 2.68 2.33 11.94
C GLU A 68 2.96 3.26 13.13
N ALA A 69 4.21 3.66 13.33
CA ALA A 69 4.62 4.49 14.46
C ALA A 69 4.21 5.96 14.31
N THR A 70 4.29 6.50 13.09
CA THR A 70 4.06 7.93 12.82
C THR A 70 2.61 8.25 12.48
N ALA A 71 1.80 7.27 12.05
CA ALA A 71 0.40 7.52 11.74
C ALA A 71 -0.36 8.20 12.91
N PRO A 72 -0.33 7.71 14.16
CA PRO A 72 -1.02 8.39 15.26
C PRO A 72 -0.52 9.82 15.50
N LEU A 73 0.79 10.06 15.36
CA LEU A 73 1.40 11.38 15.52
C LEU A 73 0.89 12.35 14.44
N LEU A 74 1.03 11.98 13.16
CA LEU A 74 0.67 12.84 12.03
C LEU A 74 -0.85 13.07 11.97
N MET A 75 -1.65 12.03 12.20
CA MET A 75 -3.11 12.15 12.24
C MET A 75 -3.58 13.02 13.42
N SER A 76 -2.86 13.06 14.55
CA SER A 76 -3.26 13.89 15.69
C SER A 76 -3.31 15.39 15.37
N PHE A 77 -2.56 15.85 14.35
CA PHE A 77 -2.60 17.24 13.91
C PHE A 77 -3.95 17.64 13.30
N GLY A 78 -4.78 16.69 12.82
CA GLY A 78 -6.15 16.97 12.37
C GLY A 78 -7.07 17.55 13.48
N ARG A 79 -6.66 17.46 14.75
CA ARG A 79 -7.37 18.10 15.87
C ARG A 79 -7.11 19.60 16.01
N VAL A 80 -6.04 20.11 15.38
CA VAL A 80 -5.56 21.50 15.53
C VAL A 80 -5.35 22.20 14.18
N THR A 81 -5.35 21.46 13.08
CA THR A 81 -5.37 21.99 11.71
C THR A 81 -6.25 21.08 10.83
N ARG A 82 -6.28 21.31 9.51
CA ARG A 82 -6.99 20.48 8.54
C ARG A 82 -6.49 19.04 8.61
N GLU A 83 -7.44 18.11 8.48
CA GLU A 83 -7.14 16.68 8.47
C GLU A 83 -6.11 16.35 7.37
N PRO A 84 -5.04 15.59 7.68
CA PRO A 84 -3.98 15.26 6.74
C PRO A 84 -4.36 14.10 5.79
N ASP A 85 -5.50 14.18 5.12
CA ASP A 85 -6.08 13.04 4.37
C ASP A 85 -5.12 12.38 3.39
N GLN A 86 -4.36 13.16 2.63
CA GLN A 86 -3.38 12.62 1.66
C GLN A 86 -2.25 11.82 2.33
N LEU A 87 -1.76 12.29 3.48
CA LEU A 87 -0.78 11.53 4.25
C LEU A 87 -1.42 10.29 4.87
N ALA A 88 -2.66 10.41 5.33
CA ALA A 88 -3.41 9.30 5.89
C ALA A 88 -3.55 8.15 4.87
N VAL A 89 -3.82 8.46 3.60
CA VAL A 89 -3.85 7.47 2.51
C VAL A 89 -2.54 6.68 2.48
N MET A 90 -1.39 7.35 2.39
CA MET A 90 -0.08 6.69 2.30
C MET A 90 0.28 5.91 3.57
N LEU A 91 0.06 6.50 4.73
CA LEU A 91 0.39 5.91 6.03
C LEU A 91 -0.47 4.66 6.29
N TYR A 92 -1.77 4.72 6.00
CA TYR A 92 -2.65 3.59 6.21
C TYR A 92 -2.55 2.51 5.13
N LEU A 93 -2.19 2.86 3.89
CA LEU A 93 -1.81 1.87 2.88
C LEU A 93 -0.60 1.07 3.37
N SER A 94 0.46 1.75 3.77
CA SER A 94 1.70 1.12 4.23
C SER A 94 1.49 0.30 5.51
N ALA A 95 0.77 0.86 6.49
CA ALA A 95 0.42 0.15 7.72
C ALA A 95 -0.52 -1.05 7.46
N GLY A 96 -1.39 -0.98 6.44
CA GLY A 96 -2.17 -2.12 5.98
C GLY A 96 -1.27 -3.23 5.45
N GLY A 97 -0.31 -2.87 4.60
CA GLY A 97 0.72 -3.77 4.07
C GLY A 97 1.52 -4.48 5.15
N CYS A 98 1.87 -3.79 6.24
CA CYS A 98 2.52 -4.40 7.41
C CYS A 98 1.72 -5.54 8.04
N ALA A 99 0.42 -5.31 8.23
CA ALA A 99 -0.45 -6.33 8.79
C ALA A 99 -0.70 -7.47 7.80
N GLU A 100 -0.69 -7.18 6.50
CA GLU A 100 -0.80 -8.19 5.46
C GLU A 100 0.46 -9.06 5.36
N GLU A 101 1.66 -8.50 5.58
CA GLU A 101 2.90 -9.28 5.66
C GLU A 101 2.84 -10.28 6.82
N GLN A 102 2.35 -9.86 7.99
CA GLN A 102 2.11 -10.79 9.10
C GLN A 102 1.08 -11.87 8.73
N ALA A 103 0.07 -11.53 7.93
CA ALA A 103 -0.90 -12.50 7.45
C ALA A 103 -0.26 -13.54 6.52
N ARG A 104 0.61 -13.11 5.60
CA ARG A 104 1.38 -14.01 4.70
C ARG A 104 2.33 -14.92 5.47
N GLU A 105 3.00 -14.41 6.50
CA GLU A 105 3.84 -15.22 7.38
C GLU A 105 3.04 -16.35 8.06
N HIS A 106 1.81 -16.05 8.49
CA HIS A 106 0.90 -17.05 9.05
C HIS A 106 0.34 -18.02 7.99
N GLU A 107 0.10 -17.55 6.76
CA GLU A 107 -0.25 -18.40 5.61
C GLU A 107 0.84 -19.44 5.34
N LEU A 108 2.11 -19.01 5.27
CA LEU A 108 3.25 -19.92 5.07
C LEU A 108 3.44 -20.89 6.24
N ALA A 109 3.13 -20.48 7.47
CA ALA A 109 3.12 -21.38 8.62
C ALA A 109 2.01 -22.43 8.50
N ALA A 110 0.81 -22.03 8.09
CA ALA A 110 -0.30 -22.95 7.86
C ALA A 110 0.00 -23.94 6.73
N ALA A 111 0.53 -23.45 5.60
CA ALA A 111 0.88 -24.28 4.45
C ALA A 111 1.97 -25.32 4.80
N ARG A 112 3.01 -24.92 5.55
CA ARG A 112 4.02 -25.89 6.05
C ARG A 112 3.42 -26.92 7.00
N ALA A 113 2.55 -26.49 7.92
CA ALA A 113 1.88 -27.42 8.83
C ALA A 113 0.96 -28.40 8.09
N MET A 114 0.27 -27.96 7.03
CA MET A 114 -0.51 -28.84 6.15
C MET A 114 0.38 -29.83 5.41
N TYR A 115 1.52 -29.39 4.86
CA TYR A 115 2.51 -30.25 4.22
C TYR A 115 3.01 -31.35 5.17
N SER A 116 3.26 -31.01 6.44
CA SER A 116 3.68 -31.96 7.47
C SER A 116 2.52 -32.72 8.15
N MET A 117 1.29 -32.59 7.64
CA MET A 117 0.07 -33.21 8.20
C MET A 117 -0.23 -32.86 9.67
N ASN A 118 0.19 -31.67 10.13
CA ASN A 118 -0.07 -31.15 11.47
C ASN A 118 -1.32 -30.26 11.49
N ALA A 119 -2.51 -30.86 11.57
CA ALA A 119 -3.78 -30.16 11.48
C ALA A 119 -4.00 -29.10 12.58
N GLY A 120 -3.55 -29.36 13.81
CA GLY A 120 -3.72 -28.43 14.93
C GLY A 120 -2.93 -27.13 14.74
N GLU A 121 -1.68 -27.25 14.29
CA GLU A 121 -0.82 -26.10 13.99
C GLU A 121 -1.31 -25.34 12.75
N ALA A 122 -1.77 -26.06 11.72
CA ALA A 122 -2.38 -25.44 10.54
C ALA A 122 -3.61 -24.60 10.91
N GLN A 123 -4.50 -25.15 11.73
CA GLN A 123 -5.70 -24.44 12.19
C GLN A 123 -5.37 -23.18 13.00
N ASP A 124 -4.41 -23.26 13.92
CA ASP A 124 -3.97 -22.09 14.70
C ASP A 124 -3.37 -21.00 13.79
N ALA A 125 -2.48 -21.40 12.88
CA ALA A 125 -1.85 -20.48 11.93
C ALA A 125 -2.90 -19.78 11.03
N MET A 126 -3.91 -20.52 10.53
CA MET A 126 -5.02 -19.92 9.76
C MET A 126 -5.84 -18.92 10.59
N ILE A 127 -6.05 -19.17 11.89
CA ILE A 127 -6.73 -18.20 12.76
C ILE A 127 -5.89 -16.93 12.91
N ARG A 128 -4.58 -17.05 13.09
CA ARG A 128 -3.66 -15.90 13.15
C ARG A 128 -3.63 -15.13 11.83
N GLN A 129 -3.59 -15.83 10.70
CA GLN A 129 -3.70 -15.24 9.36
C GLN A 129 -4.98 -14.39 9.23
N LYS A 130 -6.15 -14.95 9.57
CA LYS A 130 -7.44 -14.22 9.51
C LYS A 130 -7.48 -12.99 10.41
N ARG A 131 -6.89 -13.06 11.60
CA ARG A 131 -6.78 -11.91 12.52
C ARG A 131 -5.88 -10.81 11.93
N ALA A 132 -4.77 -11.18 11.33
CA ALA A 132 -3.86 -10.25 10.66
C ALA A 132 -4.54 -9.58 9.45
N HIS A 133 -5.25 -10.35 8.60
CA HIS A 133 -6.05 -9.78 7.51
C HIS A 133 -7.17 -8.86 8.01
N THR A 134 -7.81 -9.18 9.14
CA THR A 134 -8.80 -8.28 9.76
C THR A 134 -8.17 -6.92 10.11
N GLN A 135 -6.95 -6.92 10.63
CA GLN A 135 -6.24 -5.69 10.94
C GLN A 135 -5.80 -4.94 9.69
N ALA A 136 -5.30 -5.65 8.68
CA ALA A 136 -4.93 -5.07 7.38
C ALA A 136 -6.13 -4.37 6.73
N ALA A 137 -7.27 -5.07 6.62
CA ALA A 137 -8.51 -4.53 6.05
C ALA A 137 -8.97 -3.25 6.77
N LYS A 138 -8.91 -3.20 8.10
CA LYS A 138 -9.25 -1.99 8.88
C LYS A 138 -8.34 -0.81 8.53
N ARG A 139 -7.05 -1.05 8.36
CA ARG A 139 -6.08 0.00 8.03
C ARG A 139 -6.28 0.48 6.59
N TYR A 140 -6.34 -0.43 5.63
CA TYR A 140 -6.65 -0.08 4.23
C TYR A 140 -7.97 0.66 4.09
N LEU A 141 -9.02 0.26 4.82
CA LEU A 141 -10.31 0.95 4.82
C LEU A 141 -10.19 2.39 5.33
N LYS A 142 -9.35 2.67 6.35
CA LYS A 142 -9.06 4.05 6.77
C LYS A 142 -8.39 4.85 5.65
N GLY A 143 -7.38 4.28 4.99
CA GLY A 143 -6.75 4.89 3.83
C GLY A 143 -7.79 5.21 2.73
N TRP A 144 -8.69 4.28 2.46
CA TRP A 144 -9.77 4.44 1.50
C TRP A 144 -10.78 5.53 1.88
N GLN A 145 -11.11 5.65 3.16
CA GLN A 145 -11.98 6.71 3.68
C GLN A 145 -11.34 8.10 3.56
N HIS A 146 -10.05 8.22 3.88
CA HIS A 146 -9.33 9.48 3.69
C HIS A 146 -9.15 9.84 2.21
N HIS A 147 -8.99 8.84 1.34
CA HIS A 147 -9.01 9.05 -0.10
C HIS A 147 -10.33 9.71 -0.55
N HIS A 148 -11.48 9.20 -0.08
CA HIS A 148 -12.79 9.81 -0.36
C HIS A 148 -12.92 11.21 0.22
N ALA A 149 -12.45 11.43 1.45
CA ALA A 149 -12.51 12.73 2.10
C ALA A 149 -11.74 13.79 1.31
N HIS A 150 -10.63 13.41 0.66
CA HIS A 150 -9.80 14.34 -0.11
C HIS A 150 -10.26 14.52 -1.57
N TYR A 151 -10.47 13.43 -2.29
CA TYR A 151 -10.71 13.45 -3.74
C TYR A 151 -12.19 13.36 -4.12
N GLY A 152 -13.09 13.15 -3.16
CA GLY A 152 -14.50 12.89 -3.39
C GLY A 152 -14.79 11.42 -3.68
N ASP A 153 -16.05 11.13 -4.02
CA ASP A 153 -16.50 9.78 -4.37
C ASP A 153 -15.98 9.39 -5.77
N PRO A 154 -15.14 8.34 -5.89
CA PRO A 154 -14.64 7.87 -7.17
C PRO A 154 -15.73 7.35 -8.12
N ASP A 155 -16.92 7.01 -7.62
CA ASP A 155 -18.08 6.63 -8.42
C ASP A 155 -18.88 7.85 -8.95
N GLY A 156 -18.55 9.06 -8.51
CA GLY A 156 -19.23 10.31 -8.89
C GLY A 156 -19.02 10.76 -10.35
N GLY A 157 -18.19 10.05 -11.13
CA GLY A 157 -18.03 10.23 -12.58
C GLY A 157 -17.08 11.36 -13.02
N GLU A 158 -16.73 12.31 -12.15
CA GLU A 158 -15.73 13.36 -12.45
C GLU A 158 -14.35 12.99 -11.90
N CYS A 159 -13.33 13.05 -12.76
CA CYS A 159 -11.95 12.85 -12.32
C CYS A 159 -11.46 14.07 -11.50
N PRO A 160 -10.80 13.85 -10.35
CA PRO A 160 -10.27 14.95 -9.56
C PRO A 160 -9.14 15.67 -10.29
N LYS A 161 -8.88 16.92 -9.90
CA LYS A 161 -7.73 17.68 -10.38
C LYS A 161 -6.54 17.44 -9.46
N PHE A 162 -5.43 16.98 -10.02
CA PHE A 162 -4.19 16.78 -9.30
C PHE A 162 -3.33 18.05 -9.34
N LYS A 163 -2.76 18.42 -8.20
CA LYS A 163 -1.89 19.60 -8.07
C LYS A 163 -0.47 19.36 -8.56
N ASP A 164 0.03 18.15 -8.37
CA ASP A 164 1.37 17.70 -8.74
C ASP A 164 1.39 16.17 -8.89
N ASP A 165 2.54 15.63 -9.29
CA ASP A 165 2.71 14.20 -9.53
C ASP A 165 2.48 13.36 -8.27
N LEU A 166 2.89 13.86 -7.11
CA LEU A 166 2.68 13.16 -5.85
C LEU A 166 1.18 13.12 -5.48
N ASP A 167 0.42 14.18 -5.78
CA ASP A 167 -1.03 14.20 -5.61
C ASP A 167 -1.72 13.10 -6.44
N GLU A 168 -1.29 12.94 -7.70
CA GLU A 168 -1.82 11.90 -8.57
C GLU A 168 -1.38 10.49 -8.13
N PHE A 169 -0.14 10.33 -7.64
CA PHE A 169 0.32 9.08 -7.04
C PHE A 169 -0.46 8.69 -5.79
N ILE A 170 -0.77 9.66 -4.92
CA ILE A 170 -1.57 9.41 -3.71
C ILE A 170 -2.99 8.98 -4.06
N TYR A 171 -3.56 9.48 -5.17
CA TYR A 171 -4.83 8.97 -5.69
C TYR A 171 -4.72 7.49 -6.06
N LEU A 172 -3.70 7.10 -6.84
CA LEU A 172 -3.45 5.68 -7.15
C LEU A 172 -3.28 4.83 -5.88
N ALA A 173 -2.52 5.31 -4.89
CA ALA A 173 -2.32 4.64 -3.61
C ALA A 173 -3.64 4.46 -2.82
N GLY A 174 -4.56 5.43 -2.90
CA GLY A 174 -5.87 5.32 -2.30
C GLY A 174 -6.77 4.30 -3.01
N LEU A 175 -6.74 4.26 -4.35
CA LEU A 175 -7.41 3.20 -5.13
C LEU A 175 -6.90 1.81 -4.74
N LEU A 176 -5.58 1.65 -4.60
CA LEU A 176 -4.96 0.41 -4.10
C LEU A 176 -5.43 0.08 -2.68
N SER A 177 -5.55 1.08 -1.80
CA SER A 177 -6.10 0.88 -0.45
C SER A 177 -7.53 0.36 -0.50
N GLY A 178 -8.38 0.89 -1.38
CA GLY A 178 -9.74 0.38 -1.56
C GLY A 178 -9.77 -1.09 -1.99
N LEU A 179 -8.95 -1.46 -2.98
CA LEU A 179 -8.87 -2.84 -3.46
C LEU A 179 -8.31 -3.78 -2.39
N GLN A 180 -7.24 -3.38 -1.69
CA GLN A 180 -6.63 -4.20 -0.64
C GLN A 180 -7.52 -4.31 0.60
N ALA A 181 -8.31 -3.29 0.93
CA ALA A 181 -9.33 -3.39 1.97
C ALA A 181 -10.34 -4.49 1.65
N LEU A 182 -10.81 -4.57 0.40
CA LEU A 182 -11.73 -5.60 -0.05
C LEU A 182 -11.07 -6.98 -0.04
N ASN A 183 -9.86 -7.10 -0.58
CA ASN A 183 -9.09 -8.35 -0.59
C ASN A 183 -8.87 -8.89 0.85
N ALA A 184 -8.33 -8.06 1.73
CA ALA A 184 -8.08 -8.45 3.12
C ALA A 184 -9.39 -8.78 3.87
N GLN A 185 -10.50 -8.10 3.58
CA GLN A 185 -11.82 -8.44 4.13
C GLN A 185 -12.26 -9.86 3.73
N ILE A 186 -12.10 -10.21 2.45
CA ILE A 186 -12.41 -11.55 1.93
C ILE A 186 -11.52 -12.60 2.60
N GLN A 187 -10.21 -12.38 2.66
CA GLN A 187 -9.25 -13.31 3.28
C GLN A 187 -9.49 -13.49 4.79
N ALA A 188 -9.94 -12.43 5.48
CA ALA A 188 -10.33 -12.51 6.88
C ALA A 188 -11.62 -13.34 7.10
N SER A 189 -12.41 -13.60 6.05
CA SER A 189 -13.76 -14.16 6.16
C SER A 189 -14.66 -13.39 7.12
N SER A 190 -14.48 -12.06 7.18
CA SER A 190 -15.17 -11.17 8.11
C SER A 190 -15.69 -9.94 7.36
N SER A 191 -16.83 -9.39 7.75
CA SER A 191 -17.30 -8.11 7.20
C SER A 191 -16.81 -6.97 8.08
N ILE A 192 -15.98 -6.11 7.51
CA ILE A 192 -15.32 -4.96 8.17
C ILE A 192 -15.92 -3.63 7.67
N GLY A 193 -16.92 -3.71 6.77
CA GLY A 193 -17.64 -2.57 6.22
C GLY A 193 -17.11 -2.10 4.87
N VAL A 194 -16.26 -2.88 4.19
CA VAL A 194 -15.84 -2.59 2.81
C VAL A 194 -16.94 -3.06 1.84
N PRO A 195 -17.53 -2.16 1.03
CA PRO A 195 -18.52 -2.56 0.03
C PRO A 195 -17.94 -3.55 -0.99
N PHE A 196 -18.66 -4.61 -1.34
CA PHE A 196 -18.17 -5.62 -2.30
C PHE A 196 -18.00 -5.07 -3.73
N ASN A 197 -18.69 -3.99 -4.09
CA ASN A 197 -18.50 -3.32 -5.38
C ASN A 197 -17.22 -2.48 -5.45
N THR A 198 -16.45 -2.34 -4.36
CA THR A 198 -15.23 -1.51 -4.31
C THR A 198 -14.24 -1.86 -5.41
N GLY A 199 -14.10 -3.15 -5.78
CA GLY A 199 -13.23 -3.57 -6.88
C GLY A 199 -13.61 -2.93 -8.22
N SER A 200 -14.91 -2.90 -8.55
CA SER A 200 -15.40 -2.26 -9.79
C SER A 200 -15.27 -0.73 -9.75
N VAL A 201 -15.48 -0.12 -8.57
CA VAL A 201 -15.25 1.33 -8.37
C VAL A 201 -13.80 1.68 -8.65
N VAL A 202 -12.87 0.97 -8.00
CA VAL A 202 -11.43 1.13 -8.21
C VAL A 202 -11.07 0.94 -9.68
N GLY A 203 -11.53 -0.16 -10.30
CA GLY A 203 -11.26 -0.46 -11.70
C GLY A 203 -11.66 0.67 -12.65
N ARG A 204 -12.83 1.30 -12.44
CA ARG A 204 -13.24 2.47 -13.22
C ARG A 204 -12.40 3.71 -12.90
N ALA A 205 -12.20 4.00 -11.62
CA ALA A 205 -11.51 5.20 -11.16
C ALA A 205 -10.05 5.31 -11.66
N THR A 206 -9.39 4.18 -11.95
CA THR A 206 -8.06 4.18 -12.57
C THR A 206 -7.99 4.91 -13.92
N GLN A 207 -9.11 5.10 -14.62
CA GLN A 207 -9.16 5.85 -15.88
C GLN A 207 -8.80 7.33 -15.72
N CYS A 208 -8.85 7.85 -14.48
CA CYS A 208 -8.49 9.23 -14.16
C CYS A 208 -6.98 9.46 -14.09
N LEU A 209 -6.17 8.39 -14.16
CA LEU A 209 -4.72 8.43 -14.04
C LEU A 209 -4.04 8.29 -15.40
N ASP A 210 -2.91 8.96 -15.59
CA ASP A 210 -2.10 8.76 -16.80
C ASP A 210 -1.36 7.41 -16.75
N ASN A 211 -1.77 6.48 -17.62
CA ASN A 211 -1.21 5.14 -17.61
C ASN A 211 0.30 5.10 -17.93
N LYS A 212 0.79 5.95 -18.84
CA LYS A 212 2.19 5.94 -19.25
C LYS A 212 3.08 6.54 -18.16
N LYS A 213 2.61 7.63 -17.54
CA LYS A 213 3.28 8.30 -16.41
C LYS A 213 3.48 7.34 -15.25
N TRP A 214 2.46 6.54 -14.94
CA TRP A 214 2.47 5.56 -13.86
C TRP A 214 2.81 4.15 -14.38
N TRP A 215 3.75 4.04 -15.32
CA TRP A 215 4.44 2.78 -15.72
C TRP A 215 3.49 1.59 -15.95
N GLY A 216 2.32 1.84 -16.53
CA GLY A 216 1.31 0.84 -16.82
C GLY A 216 0.47 0.39 -15.62
N ALA A 217 0.73 0.89 -14.41
CA ALA A 217 0.04 0.49 -13.19
C ALA A 217 -1.47 0.76 -13.20
N PRO A 218 -1.99 1.91 -13.68
CA PRO A 218 -3.43 2.14 -13.76
C PRO A 218 -4.15 1.09 -14.62
N MET A 219 -3.61 0.79 -15.81
CA MET A 219 -4.17 -0.27 -16.66
C MET A 219 -3.97 -1.64 -16.06
N GLY A 220 -2.80 -1.95 -15.48
CA GLY A 220 -2.55 -3.24 -14.82
C GLY A 220 -3.54 -3.51 -13.68
N LEU A 221 -3.81 -2.51 -12.85
CA LEU A 221 -4.80 -2.57 -11.78
C LEU A 221 -6.21 -2.82 -12.34
N ARG A 222 -6.59 -2.08 -13.39
CA ARG A 222 -7.88 -2.23 -14.07
C ARG A 222 -8.06 -3.62 -14.69
N ALA A 223 -7.03 -4.12 -15.38
CA ALA A 223 -7.04 -5.45 -15.99
C ALA A 223 -7.08 -6.57 -14.93
N THR A 224 -6.45 -6.37 -13.77
CA THR A 224 -6.57 -7.29 -12.64
C THR A 224 -8.04 -7.41 -12.18
N VAL A 225 -8.74 -6.27 -12.07
CA VAL A 225 -10.18 -6.27 -11.73
C VAL A 225 -10.98 -7.02 -12.80
N TRP A 226 -10.70 -6.82 -14.09
CA TRP A 226 -11.35 -7.55 -15.18
C TRP A 226 -11.13 -9.06 -15.11
N ALA A 227 -9.91 -9.49 -14.78
CA ALA A 227 -9.56 -10.91 -14.64
C ALA A 227 -10.25 -11.58 -13.44
N MET A 228 -10.49 -10.82 -12.36
CA MET A 228 -11.06 -11.32 -11.11
C MET A 228 -12.60 -11.28 -11.07
N ILE A 229 -13.23 -10.28 -11.71
CA ILE A 229 -14.68 -10.07 -11.62
C ILE A 229 -15.34 -10.41 -12.98
N PRO A 230 -16.09 -11.53 -13.06
CA PRO A 230 -16.79 -11.91 -14.29
C PRO A 230 -17.71 -10.80 -14.82
N GLY A 231 -17.65 -10.57 -16.14
CA GLY A 231 -18.50 -9.60 -16.84
C GLY A 231 -18.05 -8.14 -16.76
N THR A 232 -16.89 -7.84 -16.15
CA THR A 232 -16.35 -6.48 -16.10
C THR A 232 -15.35 -6.15 -17.21
N GLN A 233 -14.84 -7.16 -17.92
CA GLN A 233 -13.98 -6.98 -19.09
C GLN A 233 -14.78 -6.36 -20.26
N PRO A 234 -14.32 -5.24 -20.83
CA PRO A 234 -14.98 -4.63 -21.99
C PRO A 234 -14.90 -5.52 -23.23
N GLU A 235 -15.84 -5.33 -24.17
CA GLU A 235 -15.83 -6.03 -25.45
C GLU A 235 -14.58 -5.66 -26.26
N GLY A 236 -13.91 -6.67 -26.82
CA GLY A 236 -12.68 -6.50 -27.60
C GLY A 236 -11.39 -6.29 -26.78
N GLU A 237 -11.49 -6.25 -25.45
CA GLU A 237 -10.34 -6.22 -24.55
C GLU A 237 -9.96 -7.63 -24.09
N ASP A 238 -8.68 -7.86 -23.80
CA ASP A 238 -8.18 -9.06 -23.11
C ASP A 238 -7.40 -8.66 -21.85
N ALA A 239 -7.83 -9.14 -20.69
CA ALA A 239 -7.22 -8.76 -19.42
C ALA A 239 -5.74 -9.20 -19.31
N PHE A 240 -5.39 -10.40 -19.77
CA PHE A 240 -4.04 -10.93 -19.64
C PHE A 240 -3.07 -10.28 -20.64
N GLU A 241 -3.54 -9.94 -21.84
CA GLU A 241 -2.78 -9.13 -22.80
C GLU A 241 -2.47 -7.75 -22.19
N ARG A 242 -3.46 -7.09 -21.58
CA ARG A 242 -3.24 -5.79 -20.91
C ARG A 242 -2.30 -5.89 -19.71
N LEU A 243 -2.35 -6.98 -18.95
CA LEU A 243 -1.41 -7.24 -17.85
C LEU A 243 0.01 -7.48 -18.36
N ALA A 244 0.18 -8.20 -19.47
CA ALA A 244 1.48 -8.40 -20.10
C ALA A 244 2.06 -7.08 -20.66
N ILE A 245 1.23 -6.20 -21.20
CA ILE A 245 1.66 -4.86 -21.62
C ILE A 245 2.08 -4.01 -20.41
N ALA A 246 1.28 -4.01 -19.33
CA ALA A 246 1.61 -3.30 -18.10
C ALA A 246 2.89 -3.82 -17.43
N SER A 247 3.14 -5.12 -17.54
CA SER A 247 4.38 -5.78 -17.10
C SER A 247 5.60 -5.15 -17.78
N LYS A 248 5.61 -5.13 -19.11
CA LYS A 248 6.69 -4.53 -19.92
C LYS A 248 6.89 -3.04 -19.66
N GLN A 249 5.79 -2.28 -19.54
CA GLN A 249 5.87 -0.85 -19.20
C GLN A 249 6.53 -0.62 -17.83
N GLY A 250 6.25 -1.51 -16.87
CA GLY A 250 6.90 -1.49 -15.55
C GLY A 250 8.39 -1.83 -15.61
N GLU A 251 8.77 -2.84 -16.40
CA GLU A 251 10.19 -3.18 -16.64
C GLU A 251 10.96 -2.00 -17.23
N GLU A 252 10.47 -1.43 -18.33
CA GLU A 252 11.10 -0.29 -19.02
C GLU A 252 11.26 0.95 -18.12
N ALA A 253 10.33 1.13 -17.17
CA ALA A 253 10.35 2.25 -16.23
C ALA A 253 11.17 1.96 -14.95
N GLY A 254 11.65 0.73 -14.74
CA GLY A 254 12.28 0.30 -13.49
C GLY A 254 11.32 0.28 -12.29
N VAL A 255 10.01 0.12 -12.53
CA VAL A 255 8.95 0.01 -11.52
C VAL A 255 8.01 -1.14 -11.87
N ARG A 256 8.38 -2.36 -11.47
CA ARG A 256 7.81 -3.63 -11.96
C ARG A 256 6.51 -4.03 -11.27
N LEU A 257 5.68 -3.05 -10.90
CA LEU A 257 4.37 -3.29 -10.28
C LEU A 257 3.41 -4.04 -11.23
N GLY A 258 3.59 -3.90 -12.55
CA GLY A 258 2.85 -4.67 -13.56
C GLY A 258 2.97 -6.19 -13.38
N HIS A 259 4.14 -6.70 -12.98
CA HIS A 259 4.34 -8.13 -12.73
C HIS A 259 3.49 -8.63 -11.57
N VAL A 260 3.32 -7.82 -10.52
CA VAL A 260 2.48 -8.16 -9.38
C VAL A 260 1.03 -8.33 -9.82
N PHE A 261 0.50 -7.36 -10.56
CA PHE A 261 -0.87 -7.43 -11.09
C PHE A 261 -1.08 -8.67 -11.96
N HIS A 262 -0.11 -8.96 -12.84
CA HIS A 262 -0.16 -10.13 -13.70
C HIS A 262 -0.13 -11.44 -12.91
N ALA A 263 0.77 -11.56 -11.94
CA ALA A 263 0.88 -12.73 -11.08
C ALA A 263 -0.37 -12.94 -10.22
N ILE A 264 -0.95 -11.86 -9.65
CA ILE A 264 -2.21 -11.95 -8.87
C ILE A 264 -3.36 -12.43 -9.75
N ALA A 265 -3.48 -11.93 -10.98
CA ALA A 265 -4.51 -12.40 -11.91
C ALA A 265 -4.33 -13.90 -12.24
N ALA A 266 -3.09 -14.34 -12.46
CA ALA A 266 -2.76 -15.74 -12.70
C ALA A 266 -3.06 -16.64 -11.48
N VAL A 267 -2.74 -16.17 -10.26
CA VAL A 267 -3.11 -16.83 -8.98
C VAL A 267 -4.62 -17.02 -8.90
N ASN A 268 -5.42 -16.01 -9.24
CA ASN A 268 -6.89 -16.11 -9.20
C ASN A 268 -7.45 -17.10 -10.24
N LYS A 269 -6.72 -17.34 -11.35
CA LYS A 269 -7.08 -18.38 -12.34
C LYS A 269 -6.50 -19.75 -12.02
N ASN A 270 -5.69 -19.86 -10.96
CA ASN A 270 -4.95 -21.06 -10.62
C ASN A 270 -4.05 -21.56 -11.77
N ASP A 271 -3.49 -20.61 -12.54
CA ASP A 271 -2.59 -20.88 -13.67
C ASP A 271 -1.13 -20.87 -13.19
N GLU A 272 -0.70 -21.99 -12.62
CA GLU A 272 0.66 -22.13 -12.06
C GLU A 272 1.76 -21.87 -13.09
N ALA A 273 1.56 -22.29 -14.35
CA ALA A 273 2.55 -22.10 -15.41
C ALA A 273 2.77 -20.61 -15.68
N LEU A 274 1.69 -19.83 -15.77
CA LEU A 274 1.78 -18.39 -15.94
C LEU A 274 2.37 -17.69 -14.71
N ILE A 275 2.01 -18.10 -13.49
CA ILE A 275 2.62 -17.56 -12.26
C ILE A 275 4.14 -17.74 -12.28
N LYS A 276 4.60 -18.97 -12.57
CA LYS A 276 6.03 -19.28 -12.67
C LYS A 276 6.71 -18.47 -13.78
N SER A 277 6.06 -18.29 -14.93
CA SER A 277 6.57 -17.44 -16.01
C SER A 277 6.77 -15.99 -15.56
N VAL A 278 5.76 -15.37 -14.97
CA VAL A 278 5.83 -13.96 -14.53
C VAL A 278 6.93 -13.76 -13.46
N ILE A 279 7.10 -14.73 -12.55
CA ILE A 279 8.19 -14.68 -11.55
C ILE A 279 9.56 -14.81 -12.22
N ARG A 280 9.71 -15.66 -13.24
CA ARG A 280 10.96 -15.78 -14.03
C ARG A 280 11.27 -14.47 -14.73
N ASP A 281 10.30 -13.91 -15.45
CA ASP A 281 10.43 -12.66 -16.19
C ASP A 281 10.83 -11.52 -15.23
N HIS A 282 10.18 -11.43 -14.06
CA HIS A 282 10.56 -10.47 -13.04
C HIS A 282 12.00 -10.67 -12.53
N ALA A 283 12.39 -11.90 -12.19
CA ALA A 283 13.74 -12.20 -11.70
C ALA A 283 14.82 -11.93 -12.77
N GLU A 284 14.50 -12.12 -14.04
CA GLU A 284 15.38 -11.76 -15.17
C GLU A 284 15.47 -10.23 -15.33
N SER A 285 14.34 -9.52 -15.29
CA SER A 285 14.31 -8.05 -15.40
C SER A 285 15.14 -7.36 -14.31
N LEU A 286 15.20 -7.92 -13.09
CA LEU A 286 16.02 -7.39 -11.99
C LEU A 286 17.53 -7.52 -12.26
N LYS A 287 17.96 -8.45 -13.12
CA LYS A 287 19.36 -8.63 -13.51
C LYS A 287 19.76 -7.70 -14.65
N ASN A 288 18.81 -7.43 -15.55
CA ASN A 288 19.06 -6.72 -16.80
C ASN A 288 18.88 -5.20 -16.65
N ASP A 289 17.91 -4.76 -15.83
CA ASP A 289 17.49 -3.37 -15.76
C ASP A 289 17.59 -2.83 -14.33
N ALA A 290 18.06 -1.59 -14.19
CA ALA A 290 18.12 -0.92 -12.89
C ALA A 290 16.71 -0.49 -12.44
N SER A 291 16.42 -0.61 -11.14
CA SER A 291 15.22 -0.02 -10.54
C SER A 291 15.26 1.51 -10.62
N SER A 292 14.08 2.12 -10.74
CA SER A 292 13.94 3.57 -10.69
C SER A 292 14.49 4.14 -9.38
N GLU A 293 15.31 5.20 -9.45
CA GLU A 293 15.81 5.85 -8.23
C GLU A 293 14.68 6.51 -7.43
N GLN A 294 13.71 7.13 -8.12
CA GLN A 294 12.60 7.87 -7.49
C GLN A 294 11.55 6.94 -6.89
N TRP A 295 11.36 5.75 -7.46
CA TRP A 295 10.27 4.83 -7.13
C TRP A 295 10.77 3.47 -6.66
N ARG A 296 12.01 3.43 -6.16
CA ARG A 296 12.69 2.23 -5.69
C ARG A 296 11.86 1.45 -4.67
N PHE A 297 11.14 2.15 -3.78
CA PHE A 297 10.28 1.54 -2.78
C PHE A 297 9.14 0.73 -3.41
N VAL A 298 8.54 1.26 -4.48
CA VAL A 298 7.44 0.61 -5.19
C VAL A 298 7.95 -0.65 -5.90
N ASP A 299 9.13 -0.58 -6.50
CA ASP A 299 9.77 -1.73 -7.17
C ASP A 299 10.23 -2.81 -6.16
N ALA A 300 10.78 -2.40 -5.02
CA ALA A 300 11.11 -3.28 -3.91
C ALA A 300 9.85 -3.98 -3.37
N MET A 301 8.75 -3.25 -3.22
CA MET A 301 7.46 -3.83 -2.82
C MET A 301 6.97 -4.85 -3.85
N ALA A 302 7.10 -4.55 -5.15
CA ALA A 302 6.75 -5.51 -6.20
C ALA A 302 7.57 -6.81 -6.11
N SER A 303 8.87 -6.68 -5.87
CA SER A 303 9.78 -7.81 -5.66
C SER A 303 9.38 -8.63 -4.42
N ASN A 304 9.10 -7.99 -3.29
CA ASN A 304 8.66 -8.66 -2.07
C ASN A 304 7.34 -9.42 -2.28
N MET A 305 6.37 -8.84 -3.00
CA MET A 305 5.09 -9.52 -3.29
C MET A 305 5.28 -10.76 -4.17
N LEU A 306 6.16 -10.70 -5.18
CA LEU A 306 6.43 -11.86 -6.04
C LEU A 306 7.25 -12.94 -5.33
N VAL A 307 8.19 -12.56 -4.46
CA VAL A 307 8.88 -13.50 -3.57
C VAL A 307 7.86 -14.19 -2.66
N ALA A 308 6.88 -13.48 -2.11
CA ALA A 308 5.84 -14.11 -1.29
C ALA A 308 4.99 -15.13 -2.06
N ILE A 309 4.65 -14.85 -3.32
CA ILE A 309 3.96 -15.82 -4.19
C ILE A 309 4.87 -17.04 -4.45
N SER A 310 6.15 -16.81 -4.74
CA SER A 310 7.15 -17.87 -4.89
C SER A 310 7.27 -18.73 -3.62
N ASP A 311 7.31 -18.10 -2.45
CA ASP A 311 7.42 -18.80 -1.16
C ASP A 311 6.23 -19.71 -0.90
N ARG A 312 5.01 -19.26 -1.25
CA ARG A 312 3.83 -20.10 -1.13
C ARG A 312 3.93 -21.34 -2.03
N LEU A 313 4.28 -21.13 -3.30
CA LEU A 313 4.49 -22.21 -4.27
C LEU A 313 5.52 -23.23 -3.77
N TRP A 314 6.67 -22.76 -3.29
CA TRP A 314 7.71 -23.63 -2.74
C TRP A 314 7.24 -24.37 -1.49
N VAL A 315 6.58 -23.69 -0.55
CA VAL A 315 6.11 -24.32 0.70
C VAL A 315 5.10 -25.41 0.43
N GLU A 316 4.13 -25.17 -0.46
CA GLU A 316 3.07 -26.13 -0.80
C GLU A 316 3.64 -27.42 -1.42
N ASN A 317 4.76 -27.32 -2.13
CA ASN A 317 5.33 -28.44 -2.88
C ASN A 317 6.53 -29.11 -2.20
N THR A 318 7.27 -28.38 -1.37
CA THR A 318 8.56 -28.83 -0.79
C THR A 318 8.63 -28.70 0.74
N GLY A 319 7.66 -28.02 1.37
CA GLY A 319 7.65 -27.78 2.81
C GLY A 319 8.56 -26.65 3.29
N HIS A 320 9.27 -25.95 2.39
CA HIS A 320 10.11 -24.79 2.72
C HIS A 320 9.91 -23.62 1.74
N ARG A 321 10.37 -22.43 2.12
CA ARG A 321 10.29 -21.21 1.28
C ARG A 321 11.22 -21.30 0.06
N THR A 322 11.10 -20.34 -0.85
CA THR A 322 12.04 -20.16 -1.94
C THR A 322 13.46 -20.10 -1.38
N PRO A 323 14.38 -20.99 -1.81
CA PRO A 323 15.76 -20.94 -1.33
C PRO A 323 16.44 -19.63 -1.71
N ILE A 324 17.37 -19.18 -0.87
CA ILE A 324 18.17 -17.98 -1.16
C ILE A 324 18.90 -18.15 -2.50
N GLY A 325 18.79 -17.15 -3.37
CA GLY A 325 19.38 -17.17 -4.71
C GLY A 325 18.63 -17.99 -5.75
N GLN A 326 17.49 -18.60 -5.40
CA GLN A 326 16.64 -19.38 -6.31
C GLN A 326 15.34 -18.67 -6.73
N PHE A 327 15.19 -17.38 -6.41
CA PHE A 327 14.07 -16.61 -6.92
C PHE A 327 14.12 -16.54 -8.46
N GLY A 328 13.00 -16.90 -9.11
CA GLY A 328 12.96 -17.16 -10.55
C GLY A 328 13.22 -18.61 -10.96
N SER A 329 13.38 -19.55 -10.02
CA SER A 329 13.48 -20.98 -10.29
C SER A 329 12.55 -21.79 -9.38
N PHE A 330 12.22 -23.00 -9.79
CA PHE A 330 11.22 -23.85 -9.14
C PHE A 330 11.72 -25.29 -8.96
N TRP A 331 11.11 -25.99 -7.99
CA TRP A 331 11.49 -27.35 -7.58
C TRP A 331 11.38 -28.40 -8.70
N ASP A 332 10.55 -28.12 -9.70
CA ASP A 332 10.26 -28.97 -10.85
C ASP A 332 10.97 -28.54 -12.14
N ASP A 333 11.86 -27.54 -12.07
CA ASP A 333 12.70 -27.17 -13.20
C ASP A 333 13.59 -28.35 -13.62
N GLN A 334 13.65 -28.61 -14.93
CA GLN A 334 14.55 -29.63 -15.44
C GLN A 334 15.99 -29.21 -15.13
N ARG A 335 16.70 -30.06 -14.37
CA ARG A 335 18.13 -29.87 -14.16
C ARG A 335 18.83 -29.97 -15.50
N ALA A 336 19.66 -28.98 -15.84
CA ALA A 336 20.58 -29.11 -16.95
C ALA A 336 21.36 -30.43 -16.75
N PRO A 337 21.51 -31.25 -17.82
CA PRO A 337 22.33 -32.45 -17.71
C PRO A 337 23.70 -32.01 -17.22
N VAL A 338 24.10 -32.51 -16.06
CA VAL A 338 25.47 -32.36 -15.59
C VAL A 338 26.32 -32.99 -16.68
N GLU A 339 27.25 -32.23 -17.28
CA GLU A 339 28.27 -32.82 -18.13
C GLU A 339 29.02 -33.82 -17.25
N THR A 340 28.63 -35.08 -17.36
CA THR A 340 29.43 -36.20 -16.87
C THR A 340 30.66 -36.20 -17.76
N MET A 341 31.76 -35.62 -17.30
CA MET A 341 33.07 -35.93 -17.87
C MET A 341 33.20 -37.44 -17.83
N ASP A 342 33.18 -38.05 -19.00
CA ASP A 342 33.38 -39.47 -19.16
C ASP A 342 34.80 -39.80 -18.68
N LEU A 343 34.91 -40.58 -17.60
CA LEU A 343 36.19 -40.98 -17.03
C LEU A 343 36.95 -41.93 -17.97
N ASP A 344 36.30 -42.43 -19.02
CA ASP A 344 36.89 -43.31 -20.02
C ASP A 344 37.85 -42.58 -21.00
N ASP A 345 37.85 -41.24 -21.02
CA ASP A 345 38.83 -40.43 -21.77
C ASP A 345 40.14 -40.14 -20.98
N LEU A 346 40.26 -40.66 -19.74
CA LEU A 346 41.40 -40.46 -18.85
C LEU A 346 42.23 -41.72 -18.54
N LEU A 347 42.00 -42.84 -19.24
CA LEU A 347 42.74 -44.09 -19.05
C LEU A 347 43.63 -44.49 -20.23
#